data_AF-R0KUA0-F1
#
_entry.id   AF-R0KUA0-F1
#
_cell.length_a   1.000
_cell.length_b   1.000
_cell.length_c   1.000
_cell.angle_alpha   90.00
_cell.angle_beta   90.00
_cell.angle_gamma   90.00
#
_symmetry.space_group_name_H-M   'P 1'
#
loop_
_entity.id
_entity.type
_entity.pdbx_description
1 polymer ?
#
loop_
_entity_poly.entity_id
_entity_poly.type
_entity_poly.pdbx_seq_one_letter_code
_entity_poly.pdbx_strand_id
1 'polypeptide(L)'
;QTEELGCRAPQWVRDNLVTMCMRCKEPFNAIMRRRHHCRACGYVVCAHCSEHKVKLQYDGNRLNRVCQECYVFLMGHVVLEDQEWKHKGILE
;
A
#
# COMPACT_ATOMS: atom_id res chain seq x y z
N GLN A 1 -8.49 2.33 -11.09
CA GLN A 1 -8.63 1.37 -9.96
C GLN A 1 -8.19 2.00 -8.63
N THR A 2 -8.39 3.30 -8.44
CA THR A 2 -7.99 4.04 -7.23
C THR A 2 -9.10 4.12 -6.18
N GLU A 3 -10.34 3.83 -6.54
CA GLU A 3 -11.52 4.08 -5.69
C GLU A 3 -11.73 3.06 -4.56
N GLU A 4 -11.02 1.92 -4.55
CA GLU A 4 -11.18 0.87 -3.52
C GLU A 4 -9.85 0.51 -2.83
N LEU A 5 -8.85 1.40 -2.88
CA LEU A 5 -7.51 1.11 -2.37
C LEU A 5 -7.57 0.81 -0.85
N GLY A 6 -7.13 -0.38 -0.45
CA GLY A 6 -7.16 -0.82 0.96
C GLY A 6 -8.49 -1.40 1.44
N CYS A 7 -9.60 -1.14 0.74
CA CYS A 7 -10.91 -1.73 1.01
C CYS A 7 -11.14 -3.05 0.27
N ARG A 8 -10.40 -3.30 -0.81
CA ARG A 8 -10.42 -4.55 -1.57
C ARG A 8 -9.01 -5.04 -1.89
N ALA A 9 -8.83 -6.37 -1.93
CA ALA A 9 -7.59 -6.99 -2.37
C ALA A 9 -7.32 -6.67 -3.86
N PRO A 10 -6.12 -6.19 -4.23
CA PRO A 10 -5.80 -5.87 -5.61
C PRO A 10 -5.55 -7.13 -6.43
N GLN A 11 -5.58 -6.98 -7.75
CA GLN A 11 -5.01 -7.96 -8.66
C GLN A 11 -3.48 -7.88 -8.58
N TRP A 12 -2.81 -8.98 -8.24
CA TRP A 12 -1.36 -9.01 -8.16
C TRP A 12 -0.75 -9.19 -9.54
N VAL A 13 0.25 -8.37 -9.86
CA VAL A 13 1.03 -8.57 -11.07
C VAL A 13 1.96 -9.78 -10.84
N ARG A 14 1.94 -10.73 -11.79
CA ARG A 14 2.78 -11.93 -11.72
C ARG A 14 4.26 -11.55 -11.84
N ASP A 15 5.08 -12.08 -10.94
CA ASP A 15 6.51 -11.74 -10.83
C ASP A 15 7.33 -12.04 -12.08
N ASN A 16 6.93 -13.09 -12.80
CA ASN A 16 7.70 -13.70 -13.90
C ASN A 16 7.93 -12.75 -15.08
N LEU A 17 7.13 -11.69 -15.18
CA LEU A 17 7.21 -10.69 -16.24
C LEU A 17 7.85 -9.38 -15.79
N VAL A 18 8.18 -9.24 -14.49
CA VAL A 18 8.64 -7.98 -13.92
C VAL A 18 10.13 -8.03 -13.64
N THR A 19 10.89 -7.36 -14.50
CA THR A 19 12.35 -7.22 -14.37
C THR A 19 12.77 -5.98 -13.59
N MET A 20 11.87 -5.00 -13.45
CA MET A 20 12.15 -3.70 -12.82
C MET A 20 11.10 -3.32 -11.78
N CYS A 21 11.52 -2.60 -10.74
CA CYS A 21 10.63 -2.02 -9.76
C CYS A 21 9.58 -1.14 -10.44
N MET A 22 8.29 -1.41 -10.23
CA MET A 22 7.23 -0.65 -10.88
C MET A 22 7.13 0.81 -10.41
N ARG A 23 7.82 1.17 -9.31
CA ARG A 23 7.92 2.53 -8.77
C ARG A 23 9.17 3.26 -9.29
N CYS A 24 10.35 2.89 -8.81
CA CYS A 24 11.61 3.57 -9.16
C CYS A 24 12.24 3.12 -10.48
N LYS A 25 11.68 2.14 -11.19
CA LYS A 25 12.17 1.59 -12.47
C LYS A 25 13.55 0.94 -12.44
N GLU A 26 14.18 0.86 -11.27
CA GLU A 26 15.43 0.13 -11.07
C GLU A 26 15.26 -1.39 -11.27
N PRO A 27 16.22 -2.07 -11.92
CA PRO A 27 16.16 -3.50 -12.15
C PRO A 27 16.28 -4.29 -10.84
N PHE A 28 15.46 -5.33 -10.71
CA PHE A 28 15.60 -6.29 -9.63
C PHE A 28 16.87 -7.13 -9.81
N ASN A 29 17.45 -7.59 -8.70
CA ASN A 29 18.55 -8.55 -8.71
C ASN A 29 18.38 -9.57 -7.59
N ALA A 30 19.02 -10.72 -7.73
CA ALA A 30 18.80 -11.87 -6.83
C ALA A 30 19.25 -11.60 -5.37
N ILE A 31 20.17 -10.65 -5.17
CA ILE A 31 20.90 -10.51 -3.89
C ILE A 31 20.35 -9.32 -3.10
N MET A 32 20.38 -8.12 -3.66
CA MET A 32 20.15 -6.85 -2.95
C MET A 32 18.78 -6.23 -3.24
N ARG A 33 18.25 -6.37 -4.46
CA ARG A 33 16.97 -5.78 -4.86
C ARG A 33 15.95 -6.86 -5.20
N ARG A 34 15.42 -7.51 -4.16
CA ARG A 34 14.37 -8.53 -4.28
C ARG A 34 13.00 -7.91 -4.59
N ARG A 35 12.11 -8.74 -5.14
CA ARG A 35 10.72 -8.39 -5.46
C ARG A 35 9.84 -8.43 -4.22
N HIS A 36 8.95 -7.46 -4.10
CA HIS A 36 7.89 -7.42 -3.09
C HIS A 36 6.61 -6.88 -3.70
N HIS A 37 5.45 -7.36 -3.27
CA HIS A 37 4.18 -6.76 -3.70
C HIS A 37 3.75 -5.63 -2.77
N CYS A 38 3.23 -4.55 -3.36
CA CYS A 38 2.36 -3.64 -2.64
C CYS A 38 1.00 -4.33 -2.43
N ARG A 39 0.59 -4.52 -1.18
CA ARG A 39 -0.68 -5.18 -0.87
C ARG A 39 -1.90 -4.31 -1.18
N ALA A 40 -1.71 -3.00 -1.35
CA ALA A 40 -2.79 -2.10 -1.71
C ALA A 40 -3.04 -2.07 -3.23
N CYS A 41 -1.99 -1.97 -4.07
CA CYS A 41 -2.15 -1.83 -5.53
C CYS A 41 -1.68 -3.03 -6.37
N GLY A 42 -1.11 -4.08 -5.75
CA GLY A 42 -0.69 -5.30 -6.43
C GLY A 42 0.62 -5.21 -7.23
N TYR A 43 1.24 -4.03 -7.30
CA TYR A 43 2.49 -3.81 -8.03
C TYR A 43 3.69 -4.50 -7.39
N VAL A 44 4.62 -4.94 -8.23
CA VAL A 44 5.92 -5.48 -7.82
C VAL A 44 6.92 -4.33 -7.65
N VAL A 45 7.42 -4.19 -6.43
CA VAL A 45 8.25 -3.07 -5.96
C VAL A 45 9.46 -3.57 -5.19
N CYS A 46 10.51 -2.76 -5.08
CA CYS A 46 11.67 -3.08 -4.26
C CYS A 46 11.45 -2.71 -2.79
N ALA A 47 12.38 -3.14 -1.92
CA ALA A 47 12.31 -2.87 -0.49
C ALA A 47 12.23 -1.36 -0.20
N HIS A 48 13.08 -0.58 -0.85
CA HIS A 48 13.14 0.88 -0.71
C HIS A 48 11.82 1.57 -1.11
N CYS A 49 11.18 1.13 -2.19
CA CYS A 49 9.90 1.71 -2.61
C CYS A 49 8.71 1.25 -1.77
N SER A 50 8.92 0.40 -0.75
CA SER A 50 7.86 -0.21 0.05
C SER A 50 8.23 -0.37 1.52
N GLU A 51 8.93 0.61 2.08
CA GLU A 51 9.40 0.61 3.47
C GLU A 51 8.25 0.68 4.49
N HIS A 52 7.09 1.19 4.08
CA HIS A 52 5.95 1.40 4.98
C HIS A 52 4.96 0.24 5.01
N LYS A 53 4.21 0.18 6.11
CA LYS A 53 3.07 -0.71 6.31
C LYS A 53 1.84 0.08 6.73
N VAL A 54 0.66 -0.31 6.25
CA VAL A 54 -0.63 0.31 6.58
C VAL A 54 -1.65 -0.80 6.90
N LYS A 55 -2.64 -0.50 7.74
CA LYS A 55 -3.78 -1.38 7.99
C LYS A 55 -4.69 -1.37 6.76
N LEU A 56 -4.97 -2.54 6.18
CA LEU A 56 -5.87 -2.66 5.03
C LEU A 56 -7.16 -3.31 5.49
N GLN A 57 -8.31 -2.68 5.22
CA GLN A 57 -9.62 -3.12 5.66
C GLN A 57 -9.95 -4.52 5.13
N TYR A 58 -9.61 -4.80 3.86
CA TYR A 58 -9.88 -6.11 3.25
C TYR A 58 -9.13 -7.27 3.91
N ASP A 59 -8.01 -7.00 4.59
CA ASP A 59 -7.19 -8.01 5.28
C ASP A 59 -7.36 -7.88 6.80
N GLY A 60 -8.58 -7.59 7.25
CA GLY A 60 -8.93 -7.50 8.68
C GLY A 60 -8.11 -6.45 9.43
N ASN A 61 -7.79 -5.32 8.79
CA ASN A 61 -6.99 -4.23 9.36
C ASN A 61 -5.58 -4.65 9.83
N ARG A 62 -5.02 -5.71 9.26
CA ARG A 62 -3.62 -6.11 9.52
C ARG A 62 -2.64 -5.18 8.82
N LEU A 63 -1.48 -4.97 9.45
CA LEU A 63 -0.39 -4.18 8.88
C LEU A 63 0.23 -4.88 7.66
N ASN A 64 0.05 -4.27 6.51
CA ASN A 64 0.46 -4.81 5.22
C ASN A 64 1.48 -3.90 4.53
N ARG A 65 2.48 -4.50 3.87
CA ARG A 65 3.48 -3.77 3.10
C ARG A 65 2.82 -3.03 1.94
N VAL A 66 3.05 -1.73 1.85
CA VAL A 66 2.55 -0.90 0.76
C VAL A 66 3.70 -0.10 0.15
N CYS A 67 3.59 0.25 -1.13
CA CYS A 67 4.54 1.17 -1.73
C CYS A 67 4.32 2.61 -1.25
N GLN A 68 5.32 3.47 -1.40
CA GLN A 68 5.28 4.88 -0.97
C GLN A 68 4.00 5.61 -1.40
N GLU A 69 3.63 5.51 -2.68
CA GLU A 69 2.45 6.21 -3.20
C GLU A 69 1.13 5.73 -2.55
N CYS A 70 1.00 4.42 -2.28
CA CYS A 70 -0.16 3.89 -1.57
C CYS A 70 -0.15 4.26 -0.09
N TYR A 71 1.03 4.36 0.53
CA TYR A 71 1.16 4.84 1.90
C TYR A 71 0.65 6.28 2.02
N VAL A 72 1.13 7.18 1.14
CA VAL A 72 0.70 8.59 1.13
C VAL A 72 -0.79 8.71 0.88
N PHE A 73 -1.34 7.95 -0.07
CA PHE A 73 -2.78 7.95 -0.34
C PHE A 73 -3.58 7.50 0.90
N LEU A 74 -3.29 6.31 1.42
CA LEU A 74 -4.06 5.73 2.53
C LEU A 74 -3.94 6.54 3.82
N MET A 75 -2.73 7.00 4.18
CA MET A 75 -2.53 7.78 5.40
C MET A 75 -2.99 9.23 5.24
N GLY A 76 -2.91 9.79 4.02
CA GLY A 76 -3.48 11.10 3.70
C GLY A 76 -5.00 11.13 3.84
N HIS A 77 -5.68 10.01 3.58
CA HIS A 77 -7.12 9.86 3.83
C HIS A 77 -7.46 9.67 5.33
N VAL A 78 -6.59 9.00 6.12
CA VAL A 78 -6.83 8.80 7.57
C VAL A 78 -6.86 10.10 8.37
N VAL A 79 -6.14 11.15 7.93
CA VAL A 79 -6.21 12.47 8.61
C VAL A 79 -7.62 13.07 8.56
N LEU A 80 -8.42 12.72 7.55
CA LEU A 80 -9.81 13.18 7.44
C LEU A 80 -10.77 12.34 8.30
N GLU A 81 -10.56 11.03 8.42
CA GLU A 81 -11.44 10.15 9.21
C GLU A 81 -11.20 10.26 10.73
N ASP A 82 -9.96 10.51 11.18
CA ASP A 82 -9.63 10.70 12.61
C ASP A 82 -10.21 12.00 13.21
N GLN A 83 -10.63 12.95 12.37
CA GLN A 83 -11.35 14.16 12.80
C GLN A 83 -12.84 13.88 13.07
N GLU A 84 -13.42 12.86 12.42
CA GLU A 84 -14.85 12.60 12.49
C GLU A 84 -15.25 11.81 13.76
N TRP A 85 -14.33 11.01 14.32
CA TRP A 85 -14.54 10.40 15.65
C TRP A 85 -14.44 11.42 16.80
N LYS A 86 -13.57 12.44 16.67
CA LYS A 86 -13.42 13.47 17.71
C LYS A 86 -14.60 14.45 17.78
N HIS A 87 -15.36 14.62 16.71
CA HIS A 87 -16.51 15.54 16.66
C HIS A 87 -17.87 14.89 16.93
N LYS A 88 -17.98 13.56 16.96
CA LYS A 88 -19.25 12.85 17.22
C LYS A 88 -19.40 12.35 18.66
N GLY A 89 -18.55 12.81 19.59
CA GLY A 89 -18.53 12.41 21.00
C GLY A 89 -18.90 13.49 22.02
N ILE A 90 -19.43 14.65 21.59
CA ILE A 90 -20.03 15.66 22.48
C ILE A 90 -21.28 16.22 21.78
N LEU A 91 -22.37 15.49 21.87
CA LEU A 91 -23.71 16.05 21.84
C LEU A 91 -24.61 15.06 22.58
N GLU A 92 -25.23 15.61 23.63
CA GLU A 92 -26.04 15.02 24.71
C GLU A 92 -25.29 14.39 25.90
#